data_AF-A0A8J5IZ84-F1
#
_entry.id   AF-A0A8J5IZ84-F1
#
_cell.length_a   1.000
_cell.length_b   1.000
_cell.length_c   1.000
_cell.angle_alpha   90.00
_cell.angle_beta   90.00
_cell.angle_gamma   90.00
#
_symmetry.space_group_name_H-M   'P 1'
#
loop_
_entity.id
_entity.type
_entity.pdbx_description
1 polymer ?
#
loop_
_entity_poly.entity_id
_entity_poly.type
_entity_poly.pdbx_seq_one_letter_code
_entity_poly.pdbx_strand_id
1 'polypeptide(L)'
;MDGASCHKNQTNPTPHSRALKAGIQAWLEEKEIWYDTSNTKAELMMVVRANKPKPIYRATEIASSYQHFVYYTPPYHPELQPIELIWDNIKDGIADVPASNMDAALGQN
;
A
#
# COMPACT_ATOMS: atom_id res chain seq x y z
N MET A 1 9.45 0.78 0.34
CA MET A 1 8.42 1.72 0.82
C MET A 1 7.93 1.23 2.15
N ASP A 2 7.68 2.12 3.10
CA ASP A 2 7.16 1.71 4.39
C ASP A 2 5.79 1.04 4.26
N GLY A 3 5.43 0.24 5.26
CA GLY A 3 4.19 -0.53 5.26
C GLY A 3 2.92 0.27 5.58
N ALA A 4 2.99 1.59 5.78
CA ALA A 4 1.87 2.39 6.27
C ALA A 4 0.68 2.37 5.30
N SER A 5 -0.52 2.46 5.87
CA SER A 5 -1.77 2.37 5.10
C SER A 5 -1.95 3.52 4.12
N CYS A 6 -1.45 4.73 4.43
CA CYS A 6 -1.55 5.92 3.58
C CYS A 6 -0.84 5.74 2.22
N HIS A 7 0.13 4.82 2.12
CA HIS A 7 0.85 4.52 0.88
C HIS A 7 0.21 3.43 0.02
N LYS A 8 -0.88 2.81 0.49
CA LYS A 8 -1.55 1.66 -0.13
C LYS A 8 -2.86 2.04 -0.82
N ASN A 9 -2.79 2.99 -1.76
CA ASN A 9 -3.92 3.34 -2.61
C ASN A 9 -4.16 2.26 -3.67
N GLN A 10 -5.18 1.41 -3.46
CA GLN A 10 -5.47 0.25 -4.31
C GLN A 10 -6.28 0.64 -5.56
N THR A 11 -5.83 0.23 -6.73
CA THR A 11 -6.46 0.54 -8.03
C THR A 11 -7.41 -0.55 -8.53
N ASN A 12 -7.33 -1.76 -7.96
CA ASN A 12 -8.21 -2.88 -8.27
C ASN A 12 -9.08 -3.30 -7.06
N PRO A 13 -9.93 -2.41 -6.50
CA PRO A 13 -10.72 -2.72 -5.32
C PRO A 13 -11.72 -3.85 -5.58
N THR A 14 -11.97 -4.65 -4.55
CA THR A 14 -13.04 -5.66 -4.54
C THR A 14 -14.23 -5.16 -3.70
N PRO A 15 -15.45 -5.69 -3.92
CA PRO A 15 -16.59 -5.40 -3.07
C PRO A 15 -16.27 -5.67 -1.59
N HIS A 16 -16.78 -4.82 -0.71
CA HIS A 16 -16.63 -4.96 0.74
C HIS A 16 -17.97 -5.30 1.40
N SER A 17 -17.95 -5.61 2.70
CA SER A 17 -19.13 -6.09 3.44
C SER A 17 -20.33 -5.14 3.44
N ARG A 18 -20.14 -3.84 3.15
CA ARG A 18 -21.24 -2.87 3.05
C ARG A 18 -21.78 -2.71 1.62
N ALA A 19 -21.12 -3.27 0.61
CA ALA A 19 -21.63 -3.28 -0.76
C ALA A 19 -23.01 -3.93 -0.84
N LEU A 20 -23.88 -3.44 -1.70
CA LEU A 20 -25.19 -4.05 -1.94
C LEU A 20 -25.02 -5.39 -2.68
N LYS A 21 -25.98 -6.31 -2.53
CA LYS A 21 -25.97 -7.61 -3.22
C LYS A 21 -25.76 -7.43 -4.74
N ALA A 22 -26.54 -6.53 -5.34
CA ALA A 22 -26.44 -6.21 -6.77
C ALA A 22 -25.04 -5.69 -7.18
N GLY A 23 -24.40 -4.88 -6.33
CA GLY A 23 -23.03 -4.40 -6.61
C GLY A 23 -21.99 -5.50 -6.55
N ILE A 24 -22.17 -6.50 -5.67
CA ILE A 24 -21.31 -7.68 -5.62
C ILE A 24 -21.51 -8.54 -6.87
N GLN A 25 -22.76 -8.76 -7.28
CA GLN A 25 -23.12 -9.49 -8.49
C GLN A 25 -22.52 -8.84 -9.74
N ALA A 26 -22.69 -7.52 -9.90
CA ALA A 26 -22.11 -6.77 -11.01
C ALA A 26 -20.57 -6.90 -11.07
N TRP A 27 -19.90 -6.88 -9.93
CA TRP A 27 -18.44 -7.09 -9.89
C TRP A 27 -18.06 -8.53 -10.28
N LEU A 28 -18.83 -9.54 -9.86
CA LEU A 28 -18.59 -10.93 -10.25
C LEU A 28 -18.80 -11.12 -11.76
N GLU A 29 -19.82 -10.48 -12.34
CA GLU A 29 -20.07 -10.47 -13.78
C GLU A 29 -18.93 -9.77 -14.55
N GLU A 30 -18.49 -8.59 -14.11
CA GLU A 30 -17.37 -7.85 -14.70
C GLU A 30 -16.07 -8.67 -14.71
N LYS A 31 -15.89 -9.55 -13.71
CA LYS A 31 -14.74 -10.47 -13.60
C LYS A 31 -14.97 -11.83 -14.23
N GLU A 32 -16.13 -12.05 -14.86
CA GLU A 32 -16.52 -13.32 -15.48
C GLU A 32 -16.48 -14.51 -14.48
N ILE A 33 -16.79 -14.23 -13.21
CA ILE A 33 -16.82 -15.23 -12.13
C ILE A 33 -18.25 -15.75 -11.98
N TRP A 34 -18.41 -17.06 -12.12
CA TRP A 34 -19.70 -17.71 -11.92
C TRP A 34 -20.18 -17.61 -10.46
N TYR A 35 -21.47 -17.39 -10.28
CA TYR A 35 -22.16 -17.43 -8.99
C TYR A 35 -23.63 -17.85 -9.18
N ASP A 36 -24.28 -18.30 -8.11
CA ASP A 36 -25.72 -18.60 -8.13
C ASP A 36 -26.52 -17.32 -7.82
N THR A 37 -27.50 -16.97 -8.65
CA THR A 37 -28.32 -15.76 -8.47
C THR A 37 -29.15 -15.79 -7.19
N SER A 38 -29.48 -16.99 -6.68
CA SER A 38 -30.13 -17.21 -5.40
C SER A 38 -29.21 -16.95 -4.20
N ASN A 39 -27.88 -16.88 -4.40
CA ASN A 39 -26.93 -16.74 -3.31
C ASN A 39 -27.22 -15.54 -2.41
N THR A 40 -27.08 -15.76 -1.10
CA THR A 40 -27.14 -14.67 -0.14
C THR A 40 -25.93 -13.75 -0.31
N LYS A 41 -26.02 -12.52 0.23
CA LYS A 41 -24.88 -11.59 0.24
C LYS A 41 -23.64 -12.21 0.90
N ALA A 42 -23.82 -13.05 1.93
CA ALA A 42 -22.71 -13.70 2.62
C ALA A 42 -22.02 -14.73 1.70
N GLU A 43 -22.79 -15.55 1.00
CA GLU A 43 -22.27 -16.54 0.03
C GLU A 43 -21.54 -15.85 -1.13
N LEU A 44 -22.12 -14.79 -1.70
CA LEU A 44 -21.45 -14.02 -2.75
C LEU A 44 -20.12 -13.41 -2.26
N MET A 45 -20.06 -12.93 -1.01
CA MET A 45 -18.81 -12.45 -0.42
C MET A 45 -17.78 -13.57 -0.22
N MET A 46 -18.19 -14.83 -0.02
CA MET A 46 -17.26 -15.97 -0.03
C MET A 46 -16.68 -16.19 -1.42
N VAL A 47 -17.49 -16.10 -2.47
CA VAL A 47 -17.02 -16.17 -3.86
C VAL A 47 -16.04 -15.04 -4.17
N VAL A 48 -16.36 -13.79 -3.79
CA VAL A 48 -15.44 -12.64 -3.93
C VAL A 48 -14.13 -12.90 -3.20
N ARG A 49 -14.15 -13.42 -1.96
CA ARG A 49 -12.93 -13.69 -1.19
C ARG A 49 -12.06 -14.77 -1.81
N ALA A 50 -12.67 -15.79 -2.42
CA ALA A 50 -11.96 -16.87 -3.10
C ALA A 50 -11.30 -16.39 -4.40
N ASN A 51 -11.88 -15.38 -5.07
CA ASN A 51 -11.45 -14.91 -6.38
C ASN A 51 -10.81 -13.50 -6.36
N LYS A 52 -10.61 -12.91 -5.18
CA LYS A 52 -10.03 -11.56 -5.09
C LYS A 52 -8.60 -11.58 -5.66
N PRO A 53 -8.25 -10.66 -6.59
CA PRO A 53 -6.89 -10.57 -7.08
C PRO A 53 -5.95 -10.05 -5.98
N LYS A 54 -4.65 -10.20 -6.20
CA LYS A 54 -3.65 -9.50 -5.38
C LYS A 54 -3.88 -7.98 -5.51
N PRO A 55 -3.85 -7.22 -4.40
CA PRO A 55 -3.95 -5.76 -4.46
C PRO A 55 -2.86 -5.18 -5.35
N ILE A 56 -3.26 -4.28 -6.24
CA ILE A 56 -2.37 -3.45 -7.05
C ILE A 56 -2.45 -2.04 -6.47
N TYR A 57 -1.29 -1.47 -6.12
CA TYR A 57 -1.21 -0.12 -5.57
C TYR A 57 -0.74 0.85 -6.64
N ARG A 58 -1.31 2.07 -6.63
CA ARG A 58 -0.98 3.12 -7.61
C ARG A 58 0.52 3.42 -7.68
N ALA A 59 1.21 3.40 -6.54
CA ALA A 59 2.66 3.57 -6.49
C ALA A 59 3.41 2.45 -7.23
N THR A 60 2.96 1.21 -7.09
CA THR A 60 3.53 0.06 -7.81
C THR A 60 3.28 0.16 -9.32
N GLU A 61 2.10 0.60 -9.76
CA GLU A 61 1.81 0.81 -11.19
C GLU A 61 2.74 1.86 -11.80
N ILE A 62 2.88 3.01 -11.15
CA ILE A 62 3.76 4.09 -11.61
C ILE A 62 5.21 3.59 -11.65
N ALA A 63 5.71 2.97 -10.59
CA ALA A 63 7.09 2.47 -10.58
C ALA A 63 7.32 1.42 -11.70
N SER A 64 6.35 0.51 -11.90
CA SER A 64 6.44 -0.52 -12.93
C SER A 64 6.43 0.06 -14.34
N SER A 65 5.75 1.18 -14.60
CA SER A 65 5.80 1.87 -15.91
C SER A 65 7.20 2.41 -16.23
N TYR A 66 8.03 2.61 -15.22
CA TYR A 66 9.45 2.98 -15.34
C TYR A 66 10.39 1.80 -15.07
N GLN A 67 9.91 0.55 -15.16
CA GLN A 67 10.72 -0.66 -14.96
C GLN A 67 11.34 -0.78 -13.55
N HIS A 68 10.70 -0.19 -12.54
CA HIS A 68 11.10 -0.29 -11.14
C HIS A 68 10.16 -1.16 -10.33
N PHE A 69 10.73 -1.89 -9.37
CA PHE A 69 9.97 -2.73 -8.43
C PHE A 69 9.83 -2.02 -7.09
N VAL A 70 8.61 -2.05 -6.53
CA VAL A 70 8.34 -1.52 -5.19
C VAL A 70 8.18 -2.67 -4.21
N TYR A 71 9.04 -2.69 -3.19
CA TYR A 71 8.91 -3.58 -2.04
C TYR A 71 8.35 -2.82 -0.84
N TYR A 72 7.42 -3.45 -0.12
CA TYR A 72 6.83 -2.93 1.10
C TYR A 72 7.40 -3.64 2.31
N THR A 73 7.86 -2.89 3.30
CA THR A 73 8.21 -3.45 4.60
C THR A 73 6.94 -3.72 5.42
N PRO A 74 6.99 -4.65 6.40
CA PRO A 74 5.93 -4.79 7.39
C PRO A 74 5.65 -3.46 8.11
N PRO A 75 4.38 -3.12 8.42
CA PRO A 75 4.05 -1.93 9.20
C PRO A 75 4.72 -1.95 10.57
N TYR A 76 5.15 -0.79 11.06
CA TYR A 76 5.78 -0.62 12.38
C TYR A 76 7.12 -1.35 12.56
N HIS A 77 7.84 -1.60 11.47
CA HIS A 77 9.19 -2.14 11.47
C HIS A 77 10.18 -1.16 10.80
N PRO A 78 10.47 0.00 11.43
CA PRO A 78 11.40 1.00 10.90
C PRO A 78 12.84 0.46 10.76
N GLU A 79 13.24 -0.51 11.58
CA GLU A 79 14.54 -1.18 11.50
C GLU A 79 14.76 -1.92 10.17
N LEU A 80 13.68 -2.26 9.46
CA LEU A 80 13.72 -2.88 8.14
C LEU A 80 13.78 -1.84 7.00
N GLN A 81 13.84 -0.55 7.32
CA GLN A 81 13.87 0.54 6.36
C GLN A 81 15.25 1.22 6.37
N PRO A 82 16.10 0.97 5.36
CA PRO A 82 17.46 1.52 5.33
C PRO A 82 17.51 3.05 5.46
N ILE A 83 16.48 3.76 5.00
CA ILE A 83 16.41 5.22 5.10
C ILE A 83 16.31 5.71 6.55
N GLU A 84 15.62 4.99 7.43
CA GLU A 84 15.50 5.34 8.85
C GLU A 84 16.86 5.19 9.54
N LEU A 85 17.58 4.09 9.27
CA LEU A 85 18.93 3.88 9.80
C LEU A 85 19.90 4.99 9.38
N ILE A 86 19.83 5.43 8.12
CA ILE A 86 20.66 6.53 7.63
C ILE A 86 20.28 7.84 8.33
N TRP A 87 18.97 8.12 8.47
CA TRP A 87 18.50 9.33 9.15
C TRP A 87 18.86 9.38 10.62
N ASP A 88 18.82 8.26 11.33
CA ASP A 88 19.20 8.20 12.74
C ASP A 88 20.67 8.59 12.93
N ASN A 89 21.57 8.03 12.10
CA ASN A 89 22.98 8.43 12.11
C ASN A 89 23.20 9.93 11.84
N ILE A 90 22.44 10.51 10.90
CA ILE A 90 22.53 11.95 10.58
C ILE A 90 22.03 12.80 11.76
N LYS A 91 20.90 12.42 12.37
CA LYS A 91 20.34 13.14 13.51
C LYS A 91 21.26 13.12 14.72
N ASP A 92 21.89 11.98 15.00
CA ASP A 92 22.87 11.86 16.09
C ASP A 92 24.04 12.84 15.88
N GLY A 93 24.57 12.94 14.66
CA GLY A 93 25.62 13.91 14.34
C GLY A 93 25.19 15.38 14.51
N ILE A 94 23.94 15.71 14.15
CA ILE A 94 23.39 17.07 14.37
C ILE A 94 23.14 17.32 15.86
N ALA A 95 22.77 16.31 16.64
CA ALA A 95 22.61 16.46 18.08
C ALA A 95 23.93 16.75 18.78
N ASP A 96 25.02 16.11 18.33
CA ASP A 96 26.38 16.35 18.82
C ASP A 96 26.90 17.74 18.44
N VAL A 97 26.60 18.21 17.22
CA VAL A 97 26.95 19.55 16.73
C VAL A 97 25.71 20.25 16.18
N PRO A 98 24.91 20.91 17.05
CA PRO A 98 23.68 21.56 16.63
C PRO A 98 23.93 22.62 15.57
N ALA A 99 23.28 22.47 14.41
CA ALA A 99 23.38 23.44 13.34
C ALA A 99 22.65 24.74 13.72
N SER A 100 23.27 25.88 13.43
CA SER A 100 22.68 27.20 13.67
C SER A 100 21.73 27.63 12.54
N ASN A 101 21.90 27.06 11.34
CA ASN A 101 21.09 27.31 10.15
C ASN A 101 21.18 26.11 9.18
N MET A 102 20.47 26.19 8.05
CA MET A 102 20.42 25.11 7.06
C MET A 102 21.77 24.89 6.34
N ASP A 103 22.50 25.96 6.04
CA ASP A 103 23.80 25.86 5.34
C ASP A 103 24.84 25.13 6.21
N ALA A 104 24.85 25.45 7.51
CA ALA A 104 25.66 24.77 8.51
C ALA A 104 25.29 23.28 8.65
N ALA A 105 23.99 22.94 8.54
CA ALA A 105 23.53 21.56 8.60
C ALA A 105 23.96 20.72 7.37
N LEU A 106 24.21 21.38 6.23
CA LEU A 106 24.66 20.74 4.98
C LEU A 106 26.18 20.63 4.86
N GLY A 107 26.93 21.11 5.87
CA GLY A 107 28.39 21.15 5.84
C GLY A 107 28.96 22.04 4.73
N GLN A 108 28.16 22.97 4.20
CA GLN A 108 28.62 23.94 3.21
C GLN A 108 29.14 25.17 3.96
N ASN A 109 30.47 25.34 3.94
CA ASN A 109 31.19 26.52 4.39
C ASN A 109 32.10 27.02 3.26
#